data_AF-A0A120JWA3-F1
#
_entry.id   AF-A0A120JWA3-F1
#
_cell.length_a   1.000
_cell.length_b   1.000
_cell.length_c   1.000
_cell.angle_alpha   90.00
_cell.angle_beta   90.00
_cell.angle_gamma   90.00
#
_symmetry.space_group_name_H-M   'P 1'
#
loop_
_entity.id
_entity.type
_entity.pdbx_description
1 polymer ?
#
loop_
_entity_poly.entity_id
_entity_poly.type
_entity_poly.pdbx_seq_one_letter_code
_entity_poly.pdbx_strand_id
1 'polypeptide(L)'
;MVSISGFEAGRLPTGLQTSIFILTGAMVGTRFSGSSLRSMAKLLPVSCFSVALTLFATSAIAFPISMAIDVPFTQLLLAYAPGGAEVMALIALAVGHDAGFVGIHHLARLMFMAISFPLLLRLMVTDE
;
A
#
# COMPACT_ATOMS: atom_id res chain seq x y z
N MET A 1 -9.42 -11.32 -4.27
CA MET A 1 -8.19 -12.12 -4.11
C MET A 1 -8.35 -13.34 -5.00
N VAL A 2 -7.59 -13.42 -6.10
CA VAL A 2 -7.62 -14.59 -6.99
C VAL A 2 -6.87 -15.71 -6.29
N SER A 3 -7.55 -16.84 -6.04
CA SER A 3 -6.94 -18.03 -5.49
C SER A 3 -6.41 -18.91 -6.61
N ILE A 4 -5.15 -19.30 -6.50
CA ILE A 4 -4.43 -20.14 -7.48
C ILE A 4 -5.07 -21.55 -7.58
N SER A 5 -5.87 -21.94 -6.59
CA SER A 5 -6.57 -23.22 -6.52
C SER A 5 -8.03 -23.19 -7.00
N GLY A 6 -8.52 -22.05 -7.51
CA GLY A 6 -9.94 -21.87 -7.85
C GLY A 6 -10.88 -21.77 -6.65
N PHE A 7 -10.33 -21.79 -5.43
CA PHE A 7 -11.09 -21.62 -4.20
C PHE A 7 -11.37 -20.13 -3.99
N GLU A 8 -12.57 -19.66 -4.32
CA GLU A 8 -12.96 -18.30 -3.93
C GLU A 8 -12.98 -18.23 -2.41
N ALA A 9 -11.94 -17.62 -1.83
CA ALA A 9 -11.96 -17.26 -0.42
C ALA A 9 -13.14 -16.30 -0.24
N GLY A 10 -14.25 -16.83 0.29
CA GLY A 10 -15.47 -16.08 0.51
C GLY A 10 -15.17 -14.78 1.26
N ARG A 11 -15.94 -13.74 0.97
CA ARG A 11 -15.79 -12.43 1.65
C ARG A 11 -15.82 -12.65 3.15
N LEU A 12 -14.78 -12.17 3.85
CA LEU A 12 -14.74 -12.20 5.30
C LEU A 12 -16.01 -11.55 5.85
N PRO A 13 -16.67 -12.14 6.87
CA PRO A 13 -17.79 -11.50 7.55
C PRO A 13 -17.37 -10.10 7.99
N THR A 14 -18.19 -9.08 7.72
CA THR A 14 -17.82 -7.68 7.92
C THR A 14 -17.34 -7.40 9.34
N GLY A 15 -17.96 -8.02 10.35
CA GLY A 15 -17.53 -7.91 11.74
C GLY A 15 -16.08 -8.38 11.96
N LEU A 16 -15.69 -9.50 11.36
CA LEU A 16 -14.33 -10.04 11.48
C LEU A 16 -13.30 -9.15 10.75
N GLN A 17 -13.65 -8.65 9.56
CA GLN A 17 -12.81 -7.70 8.83
C GLN A 17 -12.57 -6.42 9.63
N THR A 18 -13.63 -5.84 10.23
CA THR A 18 -13.51 -4.66 11.08
C THR A 18 -12.64 -4.94 12.31
N SER A 19 -12.79 -6.10 12.95
CA SER A 19 -11.92 -6.50 14.06
C SER A 19 -10.46 -6.58 13.64
N ILE A 20 -10.15 -7.13 12.46
CA ILE A 20 -8.78 -7.18 11.92
C ILE A 20 -8.23 -5.76 11.73
N PHE A 21 -8.98 -4.84 11.13
CA PHE A 21 -8.53 -3.46 10.94
C PHE A 21 -8.31 -2.72 12.27
N ILE A 22 -9.17 -2.93 13.26
CA ILE A 22 -9.01 -2.36 14.60
C ILE A 22 -7.72 -2.89 15.25
N LEU A 23 -7.48 -4.21 15.20
CA LEU A 23 -6.30 -4.83 15.79
C LEU A 23 -5.00 -4.41 15.09
N THR A 24 -4.99 -4.36 13.75
CA THR A 24 -3.85 -3.88 12.97
C THR A 24 -3.57 -2.41 13.28
N GLY A 25 -4.61 -1.57 13.36
CA GLY A 25 -4.49 -0.17 13.76
C GLY A 25 -3.91 -0.02 15.17
N ALA A 26 -4.40 -0.81 16.13
CA ALA A 26 -3.87 -0.83 17.50
C ALA A 26 -2.39 -1.27 17.53
N MET A 27 -2.02 -2.32 16.80
CA MET A 27 -0.64 -2.82 16.69
C MET A 27 0.30 -1.79 16.07
N VAL A 28 -0.14 -1.05 15.05
CA VAL A 28 0.63 0.07 14.49
C VAL A 28 0.73 1.20 15.51
N GLY A 29 -0.34 1.49 16.25
CA GLY A 29 -0.38 2.49 17.32
C GLY A 29 0.60 2.20 18.46
N THR A 30 0.78 0.93 18.85
CA THR A 30 1.72 0.58 19.93
C THR A 30 3.18 0.87 19.58
N ARG A 31 3.53 1.02 18.30
CA ARG A 31 4.88 1.46 17.88
C ARG A 31 5.23 2.88 18.33
N PHE A 32 4.23 3.67 18.71
CA PHE A 32 4.42 5.01 19.26
C PHE A 32 4.39 5.02 20.80
N SER A 33 4.28 3.86 21.44
CA SER A 33 4.34 3.74 22.91
C SER A 33 5.63 4.36 23.44
N GLY A 34 5.52 5.20 24.48
CA GLY A 34 6.65 5.94 25.05
C GLY A 34 7.10 7.17 24.28
N SER A 35 6.51 7.46 23.10
CA SER A 35 6.79 8.71 22.38
C SER A 35 5.94 9.86 22.90
N SER A 36 6.55 11.03 23.10
CA SER A 36 5.77 12.23 23.48
C SER A 36 4.91 12.69 22.30
N LEU A 37 3.66 13.07 22.57
CA LEU A 37 2.75 13.59 21.54
C LEU A 37 3.33 14.80 20.80
N ARG A 38 4.12 15.62 21.51
CA ARG A 38 4.85 16.75 20.93
C ARG A 38 5.95 16.31 19.96
N SER A 39 6.68 15.23 20.26
CA SER A 39 7.69 14.68 19.35
C SER A 39 7.04 14.12 18.09
N MET A 40 5.91 13.42 18.20
CA MET A 40 5.15 12.93 17.05
C MET A 40 4.62 14.09 16.21
N ALA A 41 4.06 15.13 16.83
CA ALA A 41 3.55 16.29 16.13
C ALA A 41 4.63 17.03 15.32
N LYS A 42 5.89 17.03 15.78
CA LYS A 42 7.02 17.59 15.03
C LYS A 42 7.38 16.79 13.78
N LEU A 43 7.06 15.49 13.75
CA LEU A 43 7.32 14.62 12.59
C LEU A 43 6.21 14.73 11.53
N LEU A 44 5.00 15.16 11.91
CA LEU A 44 3.86 15.28 10.99
C LEU A 44 4.18 16.05 9.70
N PRO A 45 4.85 17.22 9.71
CA PRO A 45 5.14 17.95 8.47
C PRO A 45 6.03 17.15 7.52
N VAL A 46 7.05 16.47 8.06
CA VAL A 46 7.98 15.64 7.26
C VAL A 46 7.27 14.41 6.70
N SER A 47 6.43 13.76 7.52
CA SER A 47 5.61 12.63 7.07
C SER A 47 4.60 13.03 6.00
N CYS A 48 3.89 14.15 6.18
CA CYS A 48 2.97 14.69 5.17
C CYS A 48 3.69 15.03 3.87
N PHE A 49 4.86 15.66 3.95
CA PHE A 49 5.68 15.94 2.77
C PHE A 49 6.11 14.66 2.05
N SER A 50 6.56 13.64 2.78
CA SER A 50 6.92 12.34 2.21
C SER A 50 5.73 11.66 1.52
N VAL A 51 4.55 11.69 2.14
CA VAL A 51 3.31 11.15 1.54
C VAL A 51 2.95 11.92 0.28
N ALA A 52 2.96 13.26 0.32
CA ALA A 52 2.66 14.12 -0.82
C ALA A 52 3.65 13.87 -1.98
N LEU A 53 4.94 13.77 -1.68
CA LEU A 53 5.97 13.49 -2.68
C LEU A 53 5.76 12.12 -3.33
N THR A 54 5.43 11.10 -2.55
CA THR A 54 5.18 9.75 -3.06
C THR A 54 3.90 9.69 -3.90
N LEU A 55 2.84 10.37 -3.47
CA LEU A 55 1.60 10.51 -4.24
C LEU A 55 1.85 11.25 -5.56
N PHE A 56 2.63 12.32 -5.53
CA PHE A 56 3.00 13.06 -6.73
C PHE A 56 3.78 12.18 -7.71
N ALA A 57 4.82 11.49 -7.23
CA ALA A 57 5.64 10.61 -8.06
C ALA A 57 4.82 9.47 -8.68
N THR A 58 3.96 8.81 -7.89
CA THR A 58 3.09 7.73 -8.37
C THR A 58 2.04 8.24 -9.35
N SER A 59 1.47 9.42 -9.14
CA SER A 59 0.54 10.06 -10.07
C SER A 59 1.22 10.44 -11.39
N ALA A 60 2.44 10.99 -11.31
CA ALA A 60 3.22 11.38 -12.47
C ALA A 60 3.59 10.18 -13.37
N ILE A 61 3.73 8.99 -12.78
CA ILE A 61 3.94 7.74 -13.51
C ILE A 61 2.62 7.14 -14.00
N ALA A 62 1.56 7.17 -13.18
CA ALA A 62 0.26 6.61 -13.53
C ALA A 62 -0.40 7.32 -14.72
N PHE A 63 -0.28 8.64 -14.81
CA PHE A 63 -0.92 9.44 -15.85
C PHE A 63 -0.48 9.07 -17.28
N PRO A 64 0.82 9.10 -17.66
CA PRO A 64 1.23 8.70 -19.01
C PRO A 64 0.92 7.23 -19.28
N ILE A 65 1.02 6.36 -18.28
CA ILE A 65 0.67 4.94 -18.43
C ILE A 65 -0.83 4.78 -18.73
N SER A 66 -1.71 5.53 -18.07
CA SER A 66 -3.16 5.46 -18.36
C SER A 66 -3.49 5.78 -19.81
N MET A 67 -2.71 6.65 -20.44
CA MET A 67 -2.87 6.98 -21.87
C MET A 67 -2.30 5.88 -22.78
N ALA A 68 -1.35 5.07 -22.30
CA ALA A 68 -0.67 4.05 -23.09
C ALA A 68 -1.39 2.69 -23.09
N ILE A 69 -2.04 2.30 -21.98
CA ILE A 69 -2.59 0.95 -21.80
C ILE A 69 -4.12 0.89 -21.62
N ASP A 70 -4.84 1.98 -21.92
CA ASP A 70 -6.32 2.09 -21.83
C ASP A 70 -6.89 1.60 -20.47
N VAL A 71 -6.15 1.88 -19.40
CA VAL A 71 -6.59 1.63 -18.02
C VAL A 71 -6.92 2.97 -17.37
N PRO A 72 -8.08 3.12 -16.70
CA PRO A 72 -8.45 4.37 -16.05
C PRO A 72 -7.37 4.87 -15.09
N PHE A 73 -7.09 6.18 -15.14
CA PHE A 73 -6.11 6.81 -14.26
C PHE A 73 -6.37 6.50 -12.79
N THR A 74 -7.64 6.52 -12.34
CA THR A 74 -8.02 6.19 -10.95
C THR A 74 -7.63 4.77 -10.55
N GLN A 75 -7.77 3.79 -11.45
CA GLN A 75 -7.37 2.40 -11.18
C GLN A 75 -5.85 2.26 -11.09
N LEU A 76 -5.10 2.92 -11.98
CA LEU A 76 -3.64 2.94 -11.93
C LEU A 76 -3.11 3.70 -10.71
N LEU A 77 -3.73 4.83 -10.37
CA LEU A 77 -3.40 5.59 -9.19
C LEU A 77 -3.60 4.74 -7.93
N LEU A 78 -4.73 4.04 -7.81
CA LEU A 78 -4.97 3.13 -6.68
C LEU A 78 -4.00 1.96 -6.65
N ALA A 79 -3.58 1.43 -7.81
CA ALA A 79 -2.59 0.35 -7.90
C ALA A 79 -1.18 0.77 -7.50
N TYR A 80 -0.79 2.02 -7.80
CA TYR A 80 0.57 2.52 -7.55
C TYR A 80 0.72 3.25 -6.23
N ALA A 81 -0.36 3.87 -5.74
CA ALA A 81 -0.34 4.68 -4.54
C ALA A 81 0.18 3.89 -3.32
N PRO A 82 0.95 4.56 -2.45
CA PRO A 82 1.32 3.97 -1.17
C PRO A 82 0.06 3.84 -0.29
N GLY A 83 0.00 2.77 0.50
CA GLY A 83 -1.16 2.48 1.33
C GLY A 83 -1.28 1.00 1.68
N GLY A 84 -2.28 0.66 2.50
CA GLY A 84 -2.63 -0.71 2.81
C GLY A 84 -3.20 -1.40 1.57
N ALA A 85 -2.56 -2.50 1.14
CA ALA A 85 -2.93 -3.24 -0.06
C ALA A 85 -4.41 -3.67 -0.06
N GLU A 86 -4.87 -4.12 1.10
CA GLU A 86 -6.27 -4.51 1.32
C GLU A 86 -7.24 -3.35 1.16
N VAL A 87 -6.90 -2.18 1.70
CA VAL A 87 -7.75 -0.99 1.66
C VAL A 87 -7.83 -0.46 0.23
N MET A 88 -6.72 -0.42 -0.50
CA MET A 88 -6.71 0.05 -1.88
C MET A 88 -7.53 -0.86 -2.80
N ALA A 89 -7.45 -2.18 -2.61
CA ALA A 89 -8.28 -3.12 -3.36
C ALA A 89 -9.78 -2.95 -3.05
N LEU A 90 -10.14 -2.65 -1.79
CA LEU A 90 -11.53 -2.35 -1.40
C LEU A 90 -12.02 -1.04 -1.99
N ILE A 91 -11.19 0.01 -2.01
CA ILE A 91 -11.53 1.29 -2.64
C ILE A 91 -11.72 1.10 -4.13
N ALA A 92 -10.84 0.35 -4.79
CA ALA A 92 -10.99 0.03 -6.21
C ALA A 92 -12.32 -0.67 -6.48
N LEU A 93 -12.66 -1.68 -5.69
CA LEU A 93 -13.95 -2.36 -5.78
C LEU A 93 -15.13 -1.40 -5.57
N ALA A 94 -15.04 -0.50 -4.57
CA ALA A 94 -16.09 0.45 -4.26
C ALA A 94 -16.31 1.49 -5.37
N VAL A 95 -15.26 1.85 -6.12
CA VAL A 95 -15.32 2.77 -7.25
C VAL A 95 -15.61 2.03 -8.58
N GLY A 96 -15.81 0.70 -8.54
CA GLY A 96 -16.15 -0.10 -9.73
C GLY A 96 -14.95 -0.49 -10.60
N HIS A 97 -13.74 -0.41 -10.05
CA HIS A 97 -12.49 -0.82 -10.69
C HIS A 97 -12.09 -2.25 -10.32
N ASP A 98 -11.16 -2.83 -11.10
CA ASP A 98 -10.66 -4.18 -10.87
C ASP A 98 -9.77 -4.25 -9.61
N ALA A 99 -10.34 -4.78 -8.52
CA ALA A 99 -9.63 -5.02 -7.27
C ALA A 99 -8.53 -6.08 -7.38
N GLY A 100 -8.63 -7.00 -8.34
CA GLY A 100 -7.61 -7.99 -8.66
C GLY A 100 -6.37 -7.33 -9.24
N PHE A 101 -6.54 -6.45 -10.24
CA PHE A 101 -5.47 -5.64 -10.81
C PHE A 101 -4.72 -4.85 -9.73
N VAL A 102 -5.44 -4.10 -8.89
CA VAL A 102 -4.85 -3.30 -7.80
C VAL A 102 -4.13 -4.21 -6.80
N GLY A 103 -4.77 -5.28 -6.35
CA GLY A 103 -4.21 -6.23 -5.39
C GLY A 103 -2.90 -6.89 -5.87
N ILE A 104 -2.83 -7.27 -7.15
CA ILE A 104 -1.63 -7.87 -7.74
C ILE A 104 -0.47 -6.87 -7.78
N HIS A 105 -0.72 -5.60 -8.13
CA HIS A 105 0.33 -4.56 -8.11
C HIS A 105 0.91 -4.35 -6.70
N HIS A 106 0.04 -4.29 -5.68
CA HIS A 106 0.49 -4.20 -4.30
C HIS A 106 1.26 -5.44 -3.85
N LEU A 107 0.82 -6.64 -4.24
CA LEU A 107 1.54 -7.88 -3.95
C LEU A 107 2.92 -7.89 -4.63
N ALA A 108 2.99 -7.52 -5.90
CA ALA A 108 4.24 -7.41 -6.65
C ALA A 108 5.21 -6.44 -5.96
N ARG A 109 4.72 -5.29 -5.47
CA ARG A 109 5.51 -4.33 -4.69
C ARG A 109 6.04 -4.95 -3.40
N LEU A 110 5.22 -5.69 -2.66
CA LEU A 110 5.64 -6.35 -1.41
C LEU A 110 6.73 -7.40 -1.67
N MET A 111 6.55 -8.22 -2.71
CA MET A 111 7.56 -9.22 -3.12
C MET A 111 8.85 -8.55 -3.58
N PHE A 112 8.73 -7.51 -4.41
CA PHE A 112 9.87 -6.73 -4.88
C PHE A 112 10.64 -6.11 -3.71
N MET A 113 9.95 -5.46 -2.76
CA MET A 113 10.57 -4.90 -1.56
C MET A 113 11.22 -5.99 -0.69
N ALA A 114 10.55 -7.12 -0.48
CA ALA A 114 11.09 -8.21 0.34
C ALA A 114 12.40 -8.80 -0.22
N ILE A 115 12.55 -8.83 -1.54
CA ILE A 115 13.74 -9.36 -2.21
C ILE A 115 14.81 -8.28 -2.40
N SER A 116 14.43 -7.09 -2.87
CA SER A 116 15.38 -6.01 -3.19
C SER A 116 15.98 -5.37 -1.95
N PHE A 117 15.21 -5.19 -0.87
CA PHE A 117 15.69 -4.52 0.33
C PHE A 117 16.92 -5.20 0.96
N PRO A 118 16.93 -6.52 1.24
CA PRO A 118 18.13 -7.18 1.76
C PRO A 118 19.30 -7.17 0.78
N LEU A 119 19.04 -7.23 -0.53
CA LEU A 119 20.09 -7.16 -1.56
C LEU A 119 20.75 -5.77 -1.60
N LEU A 120 19.95 -4.71 -1.57
CA LEU A 120 20.42 -3.32 -1.54
C LEU A 120 21.22 -3.04 -0.27
N LEU A 121 20.73 -3.52 0.89
CA LEU A 121 21.47 -3.40 2.14
C LEU A 121 22.82 -4.11 2.07
N ARG A 122 22.88 -5.31 1.48
CA ARG A 122 24.16 -6.01 1.30
C ARG A 122 25.11 -5.19 0.43
N LEU A 123 24.65 -4.60 -0.67
CA LEU A 123 25.49 -3.78 -1.55
C LEU A 123 25.99 -2.51 -0.84
N MET A 124 25.15 -1.85 -0.05
CA MET A 124 25.52 -0.63 0.67
C MET A 124 26.42 -0.88 1.89
N VAL A 125 26.28 -2.04 2.55
CA VAL A 125 27.06 -2.38 3.75
C VAL A 125 28.38 -3.09 3.41
N THR A 126 28.60 -3.54 2.16
CA THR A 126 29.86 -4.18 1.74
C THR A 126 30.98 -3.18 1.41
N ASP A 127 30.78 -1.87 1.68
CA ASP A 127 31.80 -0.83 1.47
C ASP A 127 32.63 -0.49 2.74
N GLU A 128 32.60 -1.31 3.81
CA GLU A 128 33.55 -1.23 4.95
C GLU A 128 34.28 -2.55 5.23
#